data_AF-A0A7C0UT00-F1
#
_entry.id   AF-A0A7C0UT00-F1
#
_cell.length_a   1.000
_cell.length_b   1.000
_cell.length_c   1.000
_cell.angle_alpha   90.00
_cell.angle_beta   90.00
_cell.angle_gamma   90.00
#
_symmetry.space_group_name_H-M   'P 1'
#
loop_
_entity.id
_entity.type
_entity.pdbx_description
1 polymer ?
#
loop_
_entity_poly.entity_id
_entity_poly.type
_entity_poly.pdbx_seq_one_letter_code
_entity_poly.pdbx_strand_id
1 'polypeptide(L)'
;MGVKATVANSGTEDASSVDWSISLSGMIFVGKEASGTIDTLAAGSETTISTGLVFGIGPTTITVTAGGASKTASGFVLGPLVLGVK
;
A
#
# COMPACT_ATOMS: atom_id res chain seq x y z
N MET A 1 -5.58 5.09 -9.52
CA MET A 1 -4.77 6.29 -9.20
C MET A 1 -4.21 6.11 -7.79
N GLY A 2 -3.20 6.89 -7.39
CA GLY A 2 -2.52 6.73 -6.11
C GLY A 2 -1.51 5.57 -6.04
N VAL A 3 -1.24 5.09 -4.84
CA VAL A 3 -0.27 4.02 -4.57
C VAL A 3 -0.95 2.66 -4.69
N LYS A 4 -0.27 1.72 -5.34
CA LYS A 4 -0.65 0.30 -5.38
C LYS A 4 0.49 -0.52 -4.81
N ALA A 5 0.15 -1.58 -4.10
CA ALA A 5 1.11 -2.55 -3.61
C ALA A 5 0.61 -3.96 -3.89
N THR A 6 1.52 -4.83 -4.31
CA THR A 6 1.26 -6.25 -4.47
C THR A 6 1.62 -6.96 -3.17
N VAL A 7 0.65 -7.69 -2.62
CA VAL A 7 0.81 -8.55 -1.45
C VAL A 7 0.82 -9.98 -1.95
N ALA A 8 1.92 -10.70 -1.73
CA ALA A 8 2.08 -12.10 -2.12
C ALA A 8 2.11 -12.99 -0.88
N ASN A 9 1.33 -14.06 -0.88
CA ASN A 9 1.45 -15.12 0.12
C ASN A 9 2.53 -16.12 -0.33
N SER A 10 3.73 -15.98 0.22
CA SER A 10 4.85 -16.89 -0.03
C SER A 10 4.86 -18.13 0.88
N GLY A 11 3.83 -18.33 1.70
CA GLY A 11 3.64 -19.52 2.51
C GLY A 11 3.13 -20.73 1.73
N THR A 12 3.05 -21.87 2.40
CA THR A 12 2.51 -23.13 1.85
C THR A 12 1.04 -23.36 2.17
N GLU A 13 0.44 -22.48 2.98
CA GLU A 13 -0.96 -22.55 3.41
C GLU A 13 -1.70 -21.25 3.07
N ASP A 14 -3.02 -21.34 2.97
CA ASP A 14 -3.87 -20.19 2.70
C ASP A 14 -3.91 -19.26 3.91
N ALA A 15 -3.70 -17.96 3.66
CA ALA A 15 -3.85 -16.93 4.67
C ALA A 15 -5.30 -16.43 4.66
N SER A 16 -5.87 -16.21 5.84
CA SER A 16 -7.21 -15.66 6.00
C SER A 16 -7.21 -14.43 6.91
N SER A 17 -8.16 -13.52 6.69
CA SER A 17 -8.30 -12.27 7.44
C SER A 17 -6.98 -11.47 7.52
N VAL A 18 -6.33 -11.28 6.37
CA VAL A 18 -5.04 -10.58 6.30
C VAL A 18 -5.29 -9.08 6.31
N ASP A 19 -5.12 -8.47 7.48
CA ASP A 19 -5.18 -7.02 7.62
C ASP A 19 -4.02 -6.35 6.90
N TRP A 20 -4.34 -5.25 6.22
CA TRP A 20 -3.37 -4.43 5.51
C TRP A 20 -3.60 -2.94 5.72
N SER A 21 -2.52 -2.18 5.57
CA SER A 21 -2.55 -0.71 5.56
C SER A 21 -1.51 -0.15 4.61
N ILE A 22 -1.82 1.00 4.04
CA ILE A 22 -0.89 1.85 3.30
C ILE A 22 -0.96 3.23 3.94
N SER A 23 0.17 3.76 4.40
CA SER A 23 0.31 5.09 4.96
C SER A 23 1.30 5.89 4.14
N LEU A 24 0.98 7.16 3.88
CA LEU A 24 1.84 8.12 3.22
C LEU A 24 2.07 9.30 4.17
N SER A 25 3.33 9.70 4.29
CA SER A 25 3.75 10.87 5.06
C SER A 25 4.11 12.06 4.17
N GLY A 26 4.12 13.26 4.73
CA GLY A 26 4.39 14.51 4.00
C GLY A 26 3.15 15.38 3.83
N MET A 27 3.22 16.36 2.92
CA MET A 27 2.10 17.29 2.65
C MET A 27 1.07 16.62 1.73
N ILE A 28 0.31 15.69 2.29
CA ILE A 28 -0.77 14.97 1.62
C ILE A 28 -2.10 15.37 2.24
N PHE A 29 -3.00 15.85 1.39
CA PHE A 29 -4.29 16.39 1.79
C PHE A 29 -5.41 15.35 1.65
N VAL A 30 -5.27 14.40 0.72
CA VAL A 30 -6.24 13.32 0.46
C VAL A 30 -5.50 11.99 0.28
N GLY A 31 -6.05 10.91 0.85
CA GLY A 31 -5.52 9.55 0.66
C GLY A 31 -4.22 9.27 1.41
N LYS A 32 -3.96 9.99 2.52
CA LYS A 32 -2.77 9.76 3.35
C LYS A 32 -2.71 8.36 3.95
N GLU A 33 -3.86 7.71 4.16
CA GLU A 33 -3.99 6.40 4.78
C GLU A 33 -5.11 5.63 4.08
N ALA A 34 -4.88 4.34 3.87
CA ALA A 34 -5.89 3.39 3.44
C ALA A 34 -5.64 2.05 4.15
N SER A 35 -6.71 1.33 4.47
CA SER A 35 -6.62 0.03 5.13
C SER A 35 -7.79 -0.86 4.71
N GLY A 36 -7.67 -2.13 5.02
CA GLY A 36 -8.71 -3.12 4.82
C GLY A 36 -8.21 -4.50 5.22
N THR A 37 -9.00 -5.50 4.85
CA THR A 37 -8.70 -6.91 5.12
C THR A 37 -8.83 -7.68 3.81
N ILE A 38 -7.88 -8.57 3.54
CA ILE A 38 -7.99 -9.57 2.48
C ILE A 38 -8.59 -10.82 3.13
N ASP A 39 -9.83 -11.17 2.76
CA ASP A 39 -10.56 -12.27 3.39
C ASP A 39 -9.81 -13.60 3.28
N THR A 40 -9.33 -13.92 2.07
CA THR A 40 -8.50 -15.10 1.79
C THR A 40 -7.44 -14.76 0.75
N LEU A 41 -6.20 -15.18 1.01
CA LEU A 41 -5.09 -15.13 0.08
C LEU A 41 -4.43 -16.50 0.00
N ALA A 42 -4.72 -17.22 -1.09
CA ALA A 42 -4.25 -18.59 -1.27
C ALA A 42 -2.72 -18.70 -1.28
N ALA A 43 -2.19 -19.86 -0.89
CA ALA A 43 -0.75 -20.14 -0.94
C ALA A 43 -0.18 -19.90 -2.35
N GLY A 44 0.95 -19.20 -2.42
CA GLY A 44 1.62 -18.85 -3.68
C GLY A 44 0.90 -17.80 -4.55
N SER A 45 -0.24 -17.26 -4.10
CA SER A 45 -1.00 -16.25 -4.84
C SER A 45 -0.66 -14.83 -4.40
N GLU A 46 -1.01 -13.86 -5.25
CA GLU A 46 -0.86 -12.44 -4.97
C GLU A 46 -2.16 -11.68 -5.18
N THR A 47 -2.29 -10.57 -4.47
CA THR A 47 -3.39 -9.61 -4.64
C THR A 47 -2.86 -8.18 -4.59
N THR A 48 -3.61 -7.25 -5.15
CA THR A 48 -3.23 -5.83 -5.18
C THR A 48 -4.12 -5.02 -4.26
N ILE A 49 -3.48 -4.26 -3.37
CA ILE A 49 -4.13 -3.26 -2.51
C ILE A 49 -3.80 -1.86 -3.02
N SER A 50 -4.65 -0.88 -2.72
CA SER A 50 -4.42 0.49 -3.18
C SER A 50 -5.04 1.54 -2.27
N THR A 51 -4.48 2.75 -2.31
CA THR A 51 -5.00 3.88 -1.54
C THR A 51 -6.18 4.59 -2.18
N GLY A 52 -6.47 4.32 -3.46
CA GLY A 52 -7.39 5.15 -4.24
C GLY A 52 -6.76 6.52 -4.58
N LEU A 53 -7.55 7.60 -4.60
CA LEU A 53 -7.03 8.92 -4.93
C LEU A 53 -6.09 9.43 -3.83
N VAL A 54 -4.86 9.79 -4.23
CA VAL A 54 -3.92 10.53 -3.39
C VAL A 54 -3.80 11.94 -3.96
N PHE A 55 -3.80 12.96 -3.10
CA PHE A 55 -3.56 14.33 -3.52
C PHE A 55 -2.66 15.06 -2.52
N GLY A 56 -1.55 15.61 -2.99
CA GLY A 56 -0.56 16.27 -2.16
C GLY A 56 0.56 16.91 -2.97
N ILE A 57 1.61 17.34 -2.28
CA ILE A 57 2.78 17.92 -2.93
C ILE A 57 4.07 17.64 -2.13
N GLY A 58 5.16 17.32 -2.82
CA GLY A 58 6.48 17.17 -2.20
C GLY A 58 6.90 15.71 -1.98
N PRO A 59 8.06 15.50 -1.33
CA PRO A 59 8.55 14.16 -1.03
C PRO A 59 7.59 13.43 -0.08
N THR A 60 7.44 12.13 -0.27
CA THR A 60 6.62 11.27 0.58
C THR A 60 7.35 9.96 0.90
N THR A 61 7.12 9.46 2.10
CA THR A 61 7.45 8.07 2.47
C THR A 61 6.16 7.27 2.51
N ILE A 62 6.14 6.16 1.79
CA ILE A 62 5.04 5.21 1.64
C ILE A 62 5.37 3.99 2.50
N THR A 63 4.52 3.65 3.45
CA THR A 63 4.67 2.44 4.27
C THR A 63 3.47 1.54 4.02
N VAL A 64 3.74 0.29 3.63
CA VAL A 64 2.74 -0.75 3.41
C VAL A 64 2.94 -1.83 4.46
N THR A 65 1.86 -2.23 5.13
CA THR A 65 1.85 -3.37 6.04
C THR A 65 0.78 -4.35 5.59
N ALA A 66 1.07 -5.65 5.62
CA ALA A 66 0.10 -6.71 5.35
C ALA A 66 0.48 -7.97 6.12
N GLY A 67 -0.44 -8.54 6.91
CA GLY A 67 -0.22 -9.81 7.62
C GLY A 67 1.02 -9.83 8.50
N GLY A 68 1.41 -8.69 9.08
CA GLY A 68 2.62 -8.53 9.90
C GLY A 68 3.91 -8.22 9.12
N ALA A 69 3.93 -8.37 7.79
CA ALA A 69 5.03 -7.91 6.96
C ALA A 69 4.91 -6.41 6.69
N SER A 70 6.04 -5.69 6.64
CA SER A 70 6.08 -4.27 6.31
C SER A 70 7.12 -3.94 5.23
N LYS A 71 6.81 -2.96 4.40
CA LYS A 71 7.72 -2.39 3.40
C LYS A 71 7.58 -0.89 3.36
N THR A 72 8.70 -0.20 3.24
CA THR A 72 8.76 1.25 3.08
C THR A 72 9.42 1.61 1.76
N ALA A 73 8.83 2.57 1.05
CA ALA A 73 9.31 3.11 -0.20
C ALA A 73 9.29 4.66 -0.12
N SER A 74 10.10 5.30 -0.94
CA SER A 74 10.11 6.77 -1.05
C SER A 74 9.64 7.21 -2.42
N GLY A 75 8.95 8.35 -2.50
CA GLY A 75 8.49 8.93 -3.77
C GLY A 75 8.26 10.43 -3.67
N PHE A 76 7.62 10.98 -4.69
CA PHE A 76 7.25 12.39 -4.75
C PHE A 76 5.79 12.54 -5.21
N VAL A 77 4.98 13.30 -4.46
CA VAL A 77 3.59 13.59 -4.82
C VAL A 77 3.53 14.93 -5.55
N LEU A 78 2.81 14.99 -6.67
CA LEU A 78 2.55 16.22 -7.41
C LEU A 78 1.09 16.25 -7.87
N GLY A 79 0.23 16.87 -7.07
CA GLY A 79 -1.21 16.83 -7.27
C GLY A 79 -1.71 15.38 -7.14
N PRO A 80 -2.40 14.82 -8.16
CA PRO A 80 -2.91 13.45 -8.11
C PRO A 80 -1.86 12.36 -8.45
N LEU A 81 -0.64 12.77 -8.82
CA LEU A 81 0.41 11.85 -9.28
C LEU A 81 1.36 11.49 -8.14
N VAL A 82 1.73 10.21 -8.08
CA VAL A 82 2.82 9.70 -7.23
C VAL A 82 3.94 9.24 -8.15
N LEU A 83 5.11 9.86 -8.05
CA LEU A 83 6.21 9.75 -8.99
C LEU A 83 7.45 9.17 -8.33
N GLY A 84 8.26 8.45 -9.11
CA GLY A 84 9.61 8.06 -8.73
C GLY A 84 9.72 7.13 -7.53
N VAL A 85 8.68 6.33 -7.26
CA VAL A 85 8.61 5.35 -6.16
C VAL A 85 9.80 4.38 -6.23
N LYS A 86 10.54 4.23 -5.14
CA LYS A 86 11.69 3.33 -4.98
C LYS A 86 11.65 2.63 -3.63
#